data_AF-A0AAD9X521-F1
#
_entry.id   AF-A0AAD9X521-F1
#
_cell.length_a   1.000
_cell.length_b   1.000
_cell.length_c   1.000
_cell.angle_alpha   90.00
_cell.angle_beta   90.00
_cell.angle_gamma   90.00
#
_symmetry.space_group_name_H-M   'P 1'
#
loop_
_entity.id
_entity.type
_entity.pdbx_description
1 polymer ?
#
loop_
_entity_poly.entity_id
_entity_poly.type
_entity_poly.pdbx_seq_one_letter_code
_entity_poly.pdbx_strand_id
1 'polypeptide(L)'
;MGNLFWSDSLSRADYKYFDDVISCDSTYRTNAYRRPLVIFVGVNHHNRTSVFRFGLLVDETVETYSWILTTFLMAMQGKCPVSVVTDGDKAMRKAIKLVVPGSIHRLASWHLERNVQTNIGDSGFTRAFTKCMFTYMIEAEFDIQWFKVL
;
A
#
# COMPACT_ATOMS: atom_id res chain seq x y z
N MET A 1 -18.85 18.82 3.46
CA MET A 1 -17.43 18.78 3.09
C MET A 1 -17.15 17.47 2.38
N GLY A 2 -16.70 17.52 1.13
CA GLY A 2 -16.47 16.33 0.28
C GLY A 2 -15.04 15.79 0.38
N ASN A 3 -14.70 14.89 -0.53
CA ASN A 3 -13.35 14.34 -0.65
C ASN A 3 -12.40 15.40 -1.24
N LEU A 4 -11.15 15.42 -0.77
CA LEU A 4 -10.09 16.29 -1.27
C LEU A 4 -8.95 15.44 -1.82
N PHE A 5 -8.42 15.83 -2.97
CA PHE A 5 -7.24 15.24 -3.59
C PHE A 5 -6.23 16.34 -3.87
N TRP A 6 -4.96 16.10 -3.56
CA TRP A 6 -3.90 17.08 -3.80
C TRP A 6 -2.65 16.44 -4.41
N SER A 7 -2.04 17.20 -5.31
CA SER A 7 -0.80 16.83 -5.97
C SER A 7 0.00 17.96 -6.55
N ASP A 8 1.30 17.97 -6.27
CA ASP A 8 2.25 18.85 -6.95
C ASP A 8 2.81 18.24 -8.25
N SER A 9 3.44 19.09 -9.05
CA SER A 9 4.01 18.78 -10.35
C SER A 9 5.22 17.85 -10.28
N LEU A 10 6.06 17.94 -9.25
CA LEU A 10 7.22 17.07 -9.09
C LEU A 10 6.77 15.64 -8.83
N SER A 11 5.80 15.47 -7.92
CA SER A 11 5.21 14.17 -7.62
C SER A 11 4.49 13.56 -8.84
N ARG A 12 4.03 14.36 -9.83
CA ARG A 12 3.54 13.88 -11.15
C ARG A 12 4.66 13.40 -12.04
N ALA A 13 5.77 14.14 -12.06
CA ALA A 13 6.96 13.76 -12.81
C ALA A 13 7.59 12.48 -12.25
N ASP A 14 7.69 12.35 -10.93
CA ASP A 14 8.23 11.17 -10.25
C ASP A 14 7.43 9.92 -10.59
N TYR A 15 6.10 9.99 -10.55
CA TYR A 15 5.27 8.85 -10.91
C TYR A 15 5.49 8.37 -12.34
N LYS A 16 5.89 9.25 -13.27
CA LYS A 16 6.20 8.84 -14.65
C LYS A 16 7.32 7.80 -14.71
N TYR A 17 8.27 7.85 -13.77
CA TYR A 17 9.44 6.97 -13.69
C TYR A 17 9.30 5.86 -12.65
N PHE A 18 8.43 6.04 -11.64
CA PHE A 18 8.34 5.18 -10.45
C PHE A 18 6.93 4.63 -10.22
N ASP A 19 6.17 4.35 -11.29
CA ASP A 19 4.79 3.86 -11.22
C ASP A 19 4.64 2.37 -10.97
N ASP A 20 5.70 1.57 -11.09
CA ASP A 20 5.62 0.11 -11.03
C ASP A 20 4.92 -0.40 -9.77
N VAL A 21 5.28 0.16 -8.61
CA VAL A 21 4.71 -0.22 -7.33
C VAL A 21 4.26 1.02 -6.58
N ILE A 22 2.99 1.03 -6.19
CA ILE A 22 2.46 2.00 -5.25
C ILE A 22 2.08 1.31 -3.94
N SER A 23 2.38 1.96 -2.83
CA SER A 23 1.78 1.67 -1.53
C SER A 23 0.72 2.72 -1.26
N CYS A 24 -0.48 2.27 -0.92
CA CYS A 24 -1.62 3.08 -0.58
C CYS A 24 -2.09 2.68 0.81
N ASP A 25 -2.00 3.62 1.76
CA ASP A 25 -2.41 3.40 3.14
C ASP A 25 -3.26 4.57 3.64
N SER A 26 -4.29 4.25 4.43
CA SER A 26 -5.15 5.24 5.07
C SER A 26 -4.80 5.36 6.56
N THR A 27 -4.28 6.52 6.96
CA THR A 27 -4.11 6.78 8.39
C THR A 27 -5.48 7.07 9.01
N TYR A 28 -5.86 6.25 10.00
CA TYR A 28 -7.18 6.29 10.61
C TYR A 28 -7.40 7.53 11.47
N ARG A 29 -8.18 8.50 10.98
CA ARG A 29 -8.88 9.57 11.72
C ARG A 29 -8.08 10.31 12.82
N THR A 30 -6.76 10.32 12.74
CA THR A 30 -5.85 10.96 13.70
C THR A 30 -5.70 12.46 13.46
N ASN A 31 -6.22 12.98 12.34
CA ASN A 31 -6.23 14.41 12.05
C ASN A 31 -7.37 15.13 12.78
N ALA A 32 -7.26 16.47 12.88
CA ALA A 32 -8.24 17.34 13.54
C ALA A 32 -9.68 17.18 13.00
N TYR A 33 -9.82 16.68 11.76
CA TYR A 33 -11.09 16.48 11.09
C TYR A 33 -11.69 15.08 11.30
N ARG A 34 -10.97 14.18 11.98
CA ARG A 34 -11.32 12.76 12.17
C ARG A 34 -11.66 12.07 10.84
N ARG A 35 -10.93 12.41 9.78
CA ARG A 35 -11.14 11.89 8.42
C ARG A 35 -10.02 10.94 8.01
N PRO A 36 -10.29 9.91 7.18
CA PRO A 36 -9.23 9.09 6.61
C PRO A 36 -8.33 9.94 5.71
N LEU A 37 -7.02 9.86 5.94
CA LEU A 37 -6.01 10.46 5.06
C LEU A 37 -5.31 9.31 4.33
N VAL A 38 -5.50 9.25 3.01
CA VAL A 38 -4.84 8.31 2.12
C VAL A 38 -3.58 8.93 1.56
N ILE A 39 -2.48 8.19 1.60
CA ILE A 39 -1.21 8.59 1.00
C ILE A 39 -0.80 7.56 -0.05
N PHE A 40 -0.46 8.05 -1.24
CA PHE A 40 0.10 7.25 -2.31
C PHE A 40 1.60 7.46 -2.34
N VAL A 41 2.36 6.41 -2.12
CA VAL A 41 3.83 6.44 -2.12
C VAL A 41 4.38 5.35 -3.02
N GLY A 42 5.58 5.56 -3.54
CA GLY A 42 6.37 4.55 -4.25
C GLY A 42 7.82 4.63 -3.81
N VAL A 43 8.69 4.01 -4.61
CA VAL A 43 10.11 3.92 -4.32
C VAL A 43 10.90 4.35 -5.55
N ASN A 44 11.90 5.21 -5.38
CA ASN A 44 12.78 5.63 -6.47
C ASN A 44 14.00 4.70 -6.63
N HIS A 45 14.85 4.98 -7.62
CA HIS A 45 16.06 4.19 -7.90
C HIS A 45 17.08 4.11 -6.75
N HIS A 46 16.98 4.99 -5.75
CA HIS A 46 17.83 4.98 -4.56
C HIS A 46 17.18 4.27 -3.37
N ASN A 47 16.10 3.52 -3.60
CA ASN A 47 15.31 2.85 -2.58
C ASN A 47 14.75 3.83 -1.52
N ARG A 48 14.47 5.08 -1.92
CA ARG A 48 13.86 6.10 -1.05
C ARG A 48 12.40 6.25 -1.38
N THR A 49 11.62 6.56 -0.34
CA THR A 49 10.19 6.86 -0.48
C THR A 49 9.98 8.10 -1.34
N SER A 50 9.21 7.94 -2.42
CA SER A 50 8.69 9.04 -3.22
C SER A 50 7.19 9.16 -2.94
N VAL A 51 6.76 10.32 -2.47
CA VAL A 51 5.34 10.57 -2.24
C VAL A 51 4.72 11.06 -3.53
N PHE A 52 3.67 10.38 -3.98
CA PHE A 52 2.94 10.78 -5.17
C PHE A 52 1.78 11.68 -4.81
N ARG A 53 0.89 11.27 -3.91
CA ARG A 53 -0.38 11.99 -3.67
C ARG A 53 -0.88 11.86 -2.26
N PHE A 54 -1.78 12.77 -1.91
CA PHE A 54 -2.58 12.72 -0.69
C PHE A 54 -4.06 12.87 -1.02
N GLY A 55 -4.89 12.15 -0.27
CA GLY A 55 -6.35 12.24 -0.34
C GLY A 55 -6.95 12.34 1.06
N LEU A 56 -7.74 13.37 1.32
CA LEU A 56 -8.54 13.46 2.55
C LEU A 56 -9.97 13.02 2.22
N LEU A 57 -10.39 11.91 2.80
CA LEU A 57 -11.64 11.25 2.45
C LEU A 57 -12.76 11.55 3.45
N VAL A 58 -14.00 11.36 3.02
CA VAL A 58 -15.15 11.45 3.92
C VAL A 58 -15.33 10.18 4.73
N ASP A 59 -15.10 9.03 4.11
CA ASP A 59 -15.27 7.70 4.70
C ASP A 59 -14.36 6.67 4.00
N GLU A 60 -14.44 5.42 4.47
CA GLU A 60 -13.64 4.28 4.00
C GLU A 60 -14.55 3.29 3.25
N THR A 61 -15.38 3.82 2.34
CA THR A 61 -16.28 3.02 1.50
C THR A 61 -15.63 2.63 0.18
N VAL A 62 -16.21 1.64 -0.51
CA VAL A 62 -15.71 1.21 -1.83
C VAL A 62 -15.83 2.36 -2.82
N GLU A 63 -16.91 3.14 -2.74
CA GLU A 63 -17.22 4.27 -3.59
C GLU A 63 -16.17 5.38 -3.41
N THR A 64 -15.87 5.74 -2.15
CA THR A 64 -14.88 6.77 -1.85
C THR A 64 -13.46 6.33 -2.22
N TYR A 65 -13.09 5.06 -2.00
CA TYR A 65 -11.80 4.54 -2.45
C TYR A 65 -11.71 4.43 -3.98
N SER A 66 -12.79 4.06 -4.65
CA SER A 66 -12.83 4.03 -6.12
C SER A 66 -12.66 5.44 -6.68
N TRP A 67 -13.28 6.43 -6.04
CA TRP A 67 -13.12 7.84 -6.41
C TRP A 67 -11.68 8.31 -6.29
N ILE A 68 -11.00 8.04 -5.17
CA ILE A 68 -9.61 8.50 -4.98
C ILE A 68 -8.64 7.78 -5.92
N LEU A 69 -8.82 6.49 -6.17
CA LEU A 69 -8.01 5.72 -7.12
C LEU A 69 -8.21 6.23 -8.56
N THR A 70 -9.46 6.49 -8.96
CA THR A 70 -9.77 7.04 -10.29
C THR A 70 -9.17 8.44 -10.46
N THR A 71 -9.32 9.30 -9.44
CA THR A 71 -8.77 10.67 -9.43
C THR A 71 -7.24 10.64 -9.49
N PHE A 72 -6.62 9.72 -8.75
CA PHE A 72 -5.18 9.47 -8.80
C PHE A 72 -4.76 9.14 -10.24
N LEU A 73 -5.37 8.15 -10.88
CA LEU A 73 -5.02 7.76 -12.26
C LEU A 73 -5.19 8.91 -13.25
N MET A 74 -6.28 9.67 -13.15
CA MET A 74 -6.50 10.84 -14.01
C MET A 74 -5.37 11.87 -13.85
N ALA A 75 -4.93 12.16 -12.62
CA ALA A 75 -3.82 13.07 -12.37
C ALA A 75 -2.48 12.54 -12.93
N MET A 76 -2.35 11.21 -13.01
CA MET A 76 -1.21 10.45 -13.55
C MET A 76 -1.32 10.11 -15.04
N GLN A 77 -2.22 10.75 -15.78
CA GLN A 77 -2.39 10.53 -17.23
C GLN A 77 -2.82 9.09 -17.58
N GLY A 78 -3.56 8.43 -16.67
CA GLY A 78 -4.08 7.08 -16.86
C GLY A 78 -3.05 5.96 -16.70
N LYS A 79 -1.80 6.28 -16.34
CA LYS A 79 -0.76 5.27 -16.12
C LYS A 79 -1.10 4.44 -14.88
N CYS A 80 -1.29 3.15 -15.07
CA CYS A 80 -1.67 2.21 -14.02
C CYS A 80 -0.42 1.55 -13.42
N PRO A 81 -0.37 1.35 -12.09
CA PRO A 81 0.74 0.66 -11.46
C PRO A 81 0.71 -0.84 -11.77
N VAL A 82 1.88 -1.49 -11.73
CA VAL A 82 1.96 -2.96 -11.86
C VAL A 82 1.47 -3.63 -10.57
N SER A 83 1.82 -3.09 -9.41
CA SER A 83 1.38 -3.60 -8.11
C SER A 83 0.89 -2.51 -7.17
N VAL A 84 -0.13 -2.83 -6.39
CA VAL A 84 -0.67 -1.98 -5.33
C VAL A 84 -0.54 -2.69 -4.00
N VAL A 85 0.18 -2.06 -3.07
CA VAL A 85 0.41 -2.54 -1.70
C VAL A 85 -0.53 -1.80 -0.75
N THR A 86 -1.26 -2.51 0.11
CA THR A 86 -2.14 -1.90 1.12
C THR A 86 -2.06 -2.64 2.46
N ASP A 87 -2.68 -2.10 3.49
CA ASP A 87 -2.91 -2.77 4.79
C ASP A 87 -3.84 -3.99 4.70
N GLY A 88 -4.68 -4.05 3.67
CA GLY A 88 -5.61 -5.15 3.41
C GLY A 88 -7.07 -4.80 3.64
N ASP A 89 -7.40 -3.50 3.77
CA ASP A 89 -8.78 -3.06 3.90
C ASP A 89 -9.69 -3.65 2.80
N LYS A 90 -10.87 -4.13 3.23
CA LYS A 90 -11.78 -4.86 2.35
C LYS A 90 -12.40 -3.94 1.30
N ALA A 91 -12.68 -2.68 1.64
CA ALA A 91 -13.25 -1.71 0.72
C ALA A 91 -12.20 -1.25 -0.29
N MET A 92 -10.99 -0.94 0.16
CA MET A 92 -9.84 -0.62 -0.70
C MET A 92 -9.55 -1.76 -1.68
N ARG A 93 -9.51 -3.01 -1.20
CA ARG A 93 -9.29 -4.17 -2.06
C ARG A 93 -10.35 -4.31 -3.16
N LYS A 94 -11.63 -4.04 -2.83
CA LYS A 94 -12.70 -4.04 -3.83
C LYS A 94 -12.53 -2.89 -4.83
N ALA A 95 -12.20 -1.69 -4.35
CA ALA A 95 -11.97 -0.52 -5.20
C ALA A 95 -10.79 -0.73 -6.16
N ILE A 96 -9.67 -1.32 -5.72
CA ILE A 96 -8.52 -1.68 -6.56
C ILE A 96 -8.96 -2.62 -7.70
N LYS A 97 -9.73 -3.67 -7.39
CA LYS A 97 -10.25 -4.60 -8.40
C LYS A 97 -11.17 -3.93 -9.44
N LEU A 98 -11.88 -2.88 -9.04
CA LEU A 98 -12.77 -2.14 -9.94
C LEU A 98 -12.01 -1.14 -10.82
N VAL A 99 -11.05 -0.40 -10.25
CA VAL A 99 -10.38 0.73 -10.92
C VAL A 99 -9.12 0.31 -11.66
N VAL A 100 -8.35 -0.63 -11.11
CA VAL A 100 -7.08 -1.13 -11.68
C VAL A 100 -7.03 -2.66 -11.67
N PRO A 101 -7.94 -3.35 -12.40
CA PRO A 101 -8.04 -4.81 -12.36
C PRO A 101 -6.77 -5.55 -12.80
N GLY A 102 -5.90 -4.90 -13.59
CA GLY A 102 -4.63 -5.47 -14.04
C GLY A 102 -3.50 -5.39 -13.00
N SER A 103 -3.65 -4.59 -11.95
CA SER A 103 -2.61 -4.45 -10.92
C SER A 103 -2.65 -5.61 -9.93
N ILE A 104 -1.47 -6.09 -9.55
CA ILE A 104 -1.34 -7.14 -8.54
C ILE A 104 -1.52 -6.52 -7.15
N HIS A 105 -2.55 -6.94 -6.42
CA HIS A 105 -2.75 -6.50 -5.04
C HIS A 105 -1.85 -7.28 -4.09
N ARG A 106 -1.09 -6.56 -3.25
CA ARG A 106 -0.17 -7.11 -2.24
C ARG A 106 -0.49 -6.52 -0.86
N LEU A 107 -0.15 -7.27 0.19
CA LEU A 107 -0.24 -6.78 1.57
C LEU A 107 1.09 -6.15 1.98
N ALA A 108 1.03 -5.05 2.73
CA ALA A 108 2.21 -4.40 3.27
C ALA A 108 2.91 -5.29 4.30
N SER A 109 4.20 -5.54 4.10
CA SER A 109 5.01 -6.38 5.01
C SER A 109 5.00 -5.86 6.45
N TRP A 110 4.96 -4.54 6.63
CA TRP A 110 4.84 -3.92 7.96
C TRP A 110 3.52 -4.30 8.65
N HIS A 111 2.40 -4.24 7.93
CA HIS A 111 1.09 -4.63 8.47
C HIS A 111 1.04 -6.14 8.76
N LEU A 112 1.64 -6.97 7.91
CA LEU A 112 1.77 -8.40 8.15
C LEU A 112 2.58 -8.71 9.42
N GLU A 113 3.73 -8.06 9.59
CA GLU A 113 4.56 -8.20 10.79
C GLU A 113 3.78 -7.78 12.05
N ARG A 114 3.11 -6.62 12.01
CA ARG A 114 2.27 -6.15 13.12
C ARG A 114 1.15 -7.13 13.45
N ASN A 115 0.48 -7.67 12.44
CA ASN A 115 -0.59 -8.63 12.62
C ASN A 115 -0.08 -9.91 13.32
N VAL A 116 1.08 -10.42 12.90
CA VAL A 116 1.74 -11.58 13.54
C VAL A 116 2.11 -11.26 14.99
N GLN A 117 2.73 -10.11 15.25
CA GLN A 117 3.08 -9.68 16.61
C GLN A 117 1.86 -9.63 17.53
N THR A 118 0.75 -9.05 17.07
CA THR A 118 -0.46 -8.87 17.88
C THR A 118 -1.23 -10.17 18.10
N ASN A 119 -1.37 -11.01 17.08
CA ASN A 119 -2.23 -12.21 17.16
C ASN A 119 -1.50 -13.45 17.66
N ILE A 120 -0.19 -13.58 17.39
CA ILE A 120 0.60 -14.75 17.83
C ILE A 120 1.34 -14.45 19.13
N GLY A 121 1.90 -13.25 19.28
CA GLY A 121 2.57 -12.82 20.50
C GLY A 121 3.92 -13.49 20.78
N ASP A 122 4.32 -14.50 20.00
CA ASP A 122 5.61 -15.16 20.14
C ASP A 122 6.72 -14.42 19.37
N SER A 123 7.73 -13.94 20.10
CA SER A 123 8.85 -13.18 19.53
C SER A 123 9.77 -14.03 18.66
N GLY A 124 9.90 -15.33 18.96
CA GLY A 124 10.70 -16.28 18.19
C GLY A 124 10.10 -16.50 16.81
N PHE A 125 8.81 -16.82 16.76
CA PHE A 125 7.99 -16.94 15.58
C PHE A 125 8.01 -15.65 14.77
N THR A 126 7.73 -14.51 15.40
CA THR A 126 7.73 -13.21 14.73
C THR A 126 9.05 -12.96 14.01
N ARG A 127 10.18 -13.21 14.69
CA ARG A 127 11.52 -13.04 14.10
C ARG A 127 11.78 -14.01 12.95
N ALA A 128 11.35 -15.26 13.07
CA ALA A 128 11.53 -16.27 12.02
C ALA A 128 10.66 -15.95 10.79
N PHE A 129 9.42 -15.52 11.02
CA PHE A 129 8.47 -15.05 10.00
C PHE A 129 8.99 -13.80 9.27
N THR A 130 9.43 -12.76 9.99
CA THR A 130 9.97 -11.54 9.36
C THR A 130 11.26 -11.82 8.60
N LYS A 131 12.12 -12.72 9.10
CA LYS A 131 13.29 -13.18 8.35
C LYS A 131 12.89 -13.80 7.01
N CYS A 132 11.82 -14.59 6.97
CA CYS A 132 11.31 -15.17 5.72
C CYS A 132 10.81 -14.10 4.73
N MET A 133 10.25 -12.99 5.22
CA MET A 133 9.72 -11.91 4.36
C MET A 133 10.79 -10.95 3.82
N PHE A 134 11.80 -10.60 4.64
CA PHE A 134 12.74 -9.52 4.33
C PHE A 134 14.11 -10.00 3.83
N THR A 135 14.40 -11.29 3.92
CA THR A 135 15.66 -11.85 3.42
C THR A 135 15.47 -12.30 1.98
N TYR A 136 16.37 -11.88 1.09
CA TYR A 136 16.45 -12.49 -0.23
C TYR A 136 16.86 -13.95 -0.09
N MET A 137 16.04 -14.86 -0.60
CA MET A 137 16.26 -16.30 -0.58
C MET A 137 15.80 -16.89 -1.90
N ILE A 138 16.49 -17.94 -2.36
CA ILE A 138 15.93 -18.78 -3.42
C ILE A 138 14.79 -19.65 -2.86
N GLU A 139 13.94 -20.18 -3.72
CA GLU A 139 12.76 -20.99 -3.32
C GLU A 139 13.12 -22.12 -2.35
N ALA A 140 14.16 -22.90 -2.65
CA ALA A 140 14.61 -23.98 -1.77
C ALA A 140 15.07 -23.49 -0.38
N GLU A 141 15.72 -22.34 -0.31
CA GLU A 141 16.14 -21.74 0.97
C GLU A 141 14.93 -21.22 1.75
N PHE A 142 13.98 -20.59 1.05
CA PHE A 142 12.73 -20.13 1.64
C PHE A 142 11.97 -21.30 2.26
N ASP A 143 11.79 -22.41 1.54
CA ASP A 143 11.08 -23.59 2.05
C ASP A 143 11.75 -24.11 3.32
N ILE A 144 13.08 -24.25 3.32
CA ILE A 144 13.85 -24.68 4.50
C ILE A 144 13.66 -23.73 5.68
N GLN A 145 13.65 -22.41 5.47
CA GLN A 145 13.40 -21.45 6.55
C GLN A 145 11.95 -21.48 7.00
N TRP A 146 10.99 -21.58 6.08
CA TRP A 146 9.56 -21.60 6.35
C TRP A 146 9.16 -22.82 7.19
N PHE A 147 9.71 -24.01 6.90
CA PHE A 147 9.53 -25.21 7.72
C PHE A 147 10.07 -25.07 9.14
N LYS A 148 10.95 -24.10 9.42
CA LYS A 148 11.42 -23.80 10.78
C LYS A 148 10.53 -22.78 11.51
N VAL A 149 9.63 -22.11 10.79
CA VAL A 149 8.65 -21.17 11.34
C VAL A 149 7.39 -21.93 11.80
N LEU A 150 6.98 -22.95 11.04
CA LEU A 150 5.86 -23.85 11.34
C LEU A 150 6.19 -24.80 12.50
#